data_AF-A0A1S4AP99-F1
#
_entry.id   AF-A0A1S4AP99-F1
#
_cell.length_a   1.000
_cell.length_b   1.000
_cell.length_c   1.000
_cell.angle_alpha   90.00
_cell.angle_beta   90.00
_cell.angle_gamma   90.00
#
_symmetry.space_group_name_H-M   'P 1'
#
loop_
_entity.id
_entity.type
_entity.pdbx_description
1 polymer ?
#
loop_
_entity_poly.entity_id
_entity_poly.type
_entity_poly.pdbx_seq_one_letter_code
_entity_poly.pdbx_strand_id
1 'polypeptide(L)'
;MEEGKSTDYNSVISSKTKGKGGFRATTFIYGLFGLENMGFIAIMVSFGLYFSFVMGFDLTGSANTLTNLMGSTFLLSILGGFISDTYINRYHTVLIFGPFEILAFALITIQAHYKSLQPECVVPNCISGWKAVFFYASLCCFALGSGGVRGALPALGADQFDQKDPKEAKALGRYFNLVLLSSVIGGAFGVTFVVYVSTTKAWWKGFLISLVGTALGFIFFAFGKPFLRLQRPAGSPLTRIFQVIVVTIKNRNLQIPENSDELYEINEKESDSSQQKLAHTKQFRLCYLIL
;
A
#
# COMPACT_ATOMS: atom_id res chain seq x y z
N MET A 1 27.12 29.09 18.39
CA MET A 1 26.39 28.65 19.61
C MET A 1 25.13 27.83 19.28
N GLU A 2 25.03 27.23 18.08
CA GLU A 2 23.86 26.44 17.61
C GLU A 2 24.10 24.92 17.56
N GLU A 3 25.36 24.45 17.63
CA GLU A 3 25.71 23.01 17.58
C GLU A 3 25.28 22.21 18.82
N GLY A 4 25.05 22.89 19.96
CA GLY A 4 24.62 22.24 21.21
C GLY A 4 23.14 21.86 21.28
N LYS A 5 22.29 22.41 20.39
CA LYS A 5 20.84 22.13 20.39
C LYS A 5 20.45 20.94 19.51
N SER A 6 21.21 20.67 18.43
CA SER A 6 20.93 19.53 17.52
C SER A 6 21.33 18.19 18.13
N THR A 7 22.42 18.17 18.88
CA THR A 7 22.93 17.00 19.60
C THR A 7 21.99 16.55 20.73
N ASP A 8 21.38 17.51 21.43
CA ASP A 8 20.42 17.22 22.51
C ASP A 8 19.04 16.78 21.98
N TYR A 9 18.62 17.30 20.81
CA TYR A 9 17.38 16.84 20.17
C TYR A 9 17.49 15.40 19.63
N ASN A 10 18.64 15.08 19.02
CA ASN A 10 18.93 13.73 18.52
C ASN A 10 19.15 12.72 19.65
N SER A 11 19.70 13.14 20.80
CA SER A 11 19.84 12.29 22.00
C SER A 11 18.49 11.97 22.65
N VAL A 12 17.55 12.93 22.68
CA VAL A 12 16.18 12.75 23.19
C VAL A 12 15.32 11.87 22.25
N ILE A 13 15.52 11.97 20.93
CA ILE A 13 14.87 11.06 19.97
C ILE A 13 15.45 9.65 20.08
N SER A 14 16.78 9.51 20.17
CA SER A 14 17.49 8.24 20.35
C SER A 14 17.11 7.54 21.67
N SER A 15 16.88 8.29 22.75
CA SER A 15 16.41 7.73 24.02
C SER A 15 14.93 7.30 23.99
N LYS A 16 14.06 7.98 23.24
CA LYS A 16 12.65 7.58 23.04
C LYS A 16 12.46 6.35 22.14
N THR A 17 13.45 6.00 21.31
CA THR A 17 13.44 4.81 20.43
C THR A 17 14.19 3.61 21.00
N LYS A 18 14.86 3.72 22.16
CA LYS A 18 15.48 2.57 22.84
C LYS A 18 14.42 1.49 23.14
N GLY A 19 14.53 0.35 22.44
CA GLY A 19 13.65 -0.81 22.61
C GLY A 19 12.45 -0.93 21.66
N LYS A 20 12.31 -0.03 20.67
CA LYS A 20 11.27 -0.11 19.62
C LYS A 20 11.87 -0.55 18.28
N GLY A 21 11.07 -1.24 17.46
CA GLY A 21 11.49 -1.77 16.17
C GLY A 21 11.96 -3.23 16.21
N GLY A 22 12.64 -3.66 15.16
CA GLY A 22 13.11 -5.03 14.97
C GLY A 22 12.01 -6.07 14.80
N PHE A 23 12.37 -7.35 14.90
CA PHE A 23 11.48 -8.48 14.57
C PHE A 23 10.25 -8.60 15.48
N ARG A 24 10.32 -8.11 16.72
CA ARG A 24 9.16 -8.09 17.62
C ARG A 24 8.07 -7.15 17.09
N ALA A 25 8.46 -6.00 16.57
CA ALA A 25 7.54 -5.04 15.97
C ALA A 25 6.99 -5.55 14.63
N THR A 26 7.83 -6.20 13.82
CA THR A 26 7.40 -6.72 12.51
C THR A 26 6.46 -7.92 12.60
N THR A 27 6.35 -8.59 13.75
CA THR A 27 5.38 -9.68 13.95
C THR A 27 3.94 -9.19 13.71
N PHE A 28 3.60 -7.98 14.15
CA PHE A 28 2.29 -7.36 13.90
C PHE A 28 2.07 -7.05 12.42
N ILE A 29 3.14 -6.68 11.72
CA ILE A 29 3.13 -6.40 10.28
C ILE A 29 2.95 -7.69 9.49
N TYR A 30 3.65 -8.76 9.85
CA TYR A 30 3.49 -10.08 9.23
C TYR A 30 2.06 -10.60 9.38
N GLY A 31 1.46 -10.45 10.57
CA GLY A 31 0.09 -10.85 10.82
C GLY A 31 -0.91 -10.12 9.91
N LEU A 32 -0.76 -8.80 9.75
CA LEU A 32 -1.59 -8.03 8.84
C LEU A 32 -1.36 -8.45 7.38
N PHE A 33 -0.10 -8.61 6.92
CA PHE A 33 0.20 -9.08 5.57
C PHE A 33 -0.43 -10.43 5.27
N GLY A 34 -0.34 -11.38 6.19
CA GLY A 34 -0.89 -12.72 6.00
C GLY A 34 -2.42 -12.69 5.88
N LEU A 35 -3.09 -11.98 6.81
CA LEU A 35 -4.55 -11.91 6.83
C LEU A 35 -5.14 -11.06 5.71
N GLU A 36 -4.51 -9.94 5.36
CA GLU A 36 -4.91 -9.12 4.22
C GLU A 36 -4.71 -9.89 2.91
N ASN A 37 -3.54 -10.54 2.72
CA ASN A 37 -3.29 -11.25 1.47
C ASN A 37 -4.15 -12.52 1.32
N MET A 38 -4.53 -13.16 2.44
CA MET A 38 -5.55 -14.21 2.45
C MET A 38 -6.88 -13.71 1.87
N GLY A 39 -7.40 -12.60 2.41
CA GLY A 39 -8.66 -12.01 1.96
C GLY A 39 -8.59 -11.53 0.51
N PHE A 40 -7.49 -10.87 0.15
CA PHE A 40 -7.23 -10.34 -1.20
C PHE A 40 -7.22 -11.44 -2.26
N ILE A 41 -6.43 -12.51 -2.07
CA ILE A 41 -6.35 -13.61 -3.03
C ILE A 41 -7.68 -14.36 -3.12
N ALA A 42 -8.34 -14.59 -1.98
CA ALA A 42 -9.65 -15.25 -1.96
C ALA A 42 -10.70 -14.47 -2.77
N ILE A 43 -10.74 -13.14 -2.59
CA ILE A 43 -11.62 -12.25 -3.36
C ILE A 43 -11.25 -12.24 -4.83
N MET A 44 -9.96 -12.08 -5.16
CA MET A 44 -9.51 -12.00 -6.54
C MET A 44 -10.01 -13.21 -7.35
N VAL A 45 -9.87 -14.42 -6.81
CA VAL A 45 -10.34 -15.65 -7.46
C VAL A 45 -11.86 -15.77 -7.43
N SER A 46 -12.50 -15.43 -6.30
CA SER A 46 -13.95 -15.56 -6.15
C SER A 46 -14.73 -14.54 -6.98
N PHE A 47 -14.21 -13.33 -7.19
CA PHE A 47 -14.91 -12.23 -7.87
C PHE A 47 -15.15 -12.52 -9.34
N GLY A 48 -14.17 -13.11 -10.06
CA GLY A 48 -14.39 -13.49 -11.45
C GLY A 48 -15.58 -14.43 -11.62
N LEU A 49 -15.75 -15.37 -10.69
CA LEU A 49 -16.88 -16.30 -10.68
C LEU A 49 -18.17 -15.64 -10.15
N TYR A 50 -18.08 -14.86 -9.08
CA TYR A 50 -19.22 -14.19 -8.45
C TYR A 50 -19.88 -13.17 -9.40
N PHE A 51 -19.07 -12.40 -10.13
CA PHE A 51 -19.55 -11.42 -11.09
C PHE A 51 -20.34 -12.09 -12.21
N SER A 52 -19.87 -13.25 -12.68
CA SER A 52 -20.55 -13.98 -13.75
C SER A 52 -21.79 -14.74 -13.25
N PHE A 53 -21.65 -15.56 -12.20
CA PHE A 53 -22.71 -16.46 -11.75
C PHE A 53 -23.78 -15.81 -10.88
N VAL A 54 -23.47 -14.68 -10.21
CA VAL A 54 -24.42 -14.03 -9.27
C VAL A 54 -24.80 -12.63 -9.73
N MET A 55 -23.82 -11.82 -10.15
CA MET A 55 -24.11 -10.43 -10.54
C MET A 55 -24.60 -10.28 -11.99
N GLY A 56 -24.65 -11.37 -12.75
CA GLY A 56 -25.21 -11.41 -14.09
C GLY A 56 -24.33 -10.78 -15.17
N PHE A 57 -23.02 -10.64 -14.93
CA PHE A 57 -22.08 -10.22 -15.97
C PHE A 57 -21.79 -11.35 -16.95
N ASP A 58 -21.58 -11.02 -18.22
CA ASP A 58 -20.99 -11.95 -19.18
C ASP A 58 -19.51 -12.21 -18.85
N LEU A 59 -18.91 -13.23 -19.48
CA LEU A 59 -17.51 -13.59 -19.20
C LEU A 59 -16.55 -12.42 -19.43
N THR A 60 -16.77 -11.65 -20.49
CA THR A 60 -15.94 -10.48 -20.82
C THR A 60 -16.16 -9.36 -19.82
N GLY A 61 -17.42 -9.05 -19.47
CA GLY A 61 -17.77 -8.04 -18.46
C GLY A 61 -17.17 -8.35 -17.08
N SER A 62 -17.23 -9.62 -16.66
CA SER A 62 -16.62 -10.09 -15.41
C SER A 62 -15.10 -9.90 -15.41
N ALA A 63 -14.42 -10.40 -16.45
CA ALA A 63 -12.96 -10.32 -16.56
C ALA A 63 -12.45 -8.86 -16.60
N ASN A 64 -13.13 -8.00 -17.35
CA ASN A 64 -12.79 -6.57 -17.44
C ASN A 64 -13.01 -5.86 -16.10
N THR A 65 -14.13 -6.13 -15.43
CA THR A 65 -14.42 -5.52 -14.12
C THR A 65 -13.40 -5.93 -13.08
N LEU A 66 -13.05 -7.22 -13.02
CA LEU A 66 -12.02 -7.73 -12.12
C LEU A 66 -10.65 -7.13 -12.45
N THR A 67 -10.22 -7.14 -13.71
CA THR A 67 -8.91 -6.62 -14.10
C THR A 67 -8.80 -5.11 -13.85
N ASN A 68 -9.85 -4.35 -14.14
CA ASN A 68 -9.92 -2.92 -13.83
C ASN A 68 -9.82 -2.67 -12.32
N LEU A 69 -10.55 -3.44 -11.50
CA LEU A 69 -10.46 -3.35 -10.04
C LEU A 69 -9.02 -3.57 -9.54
N MET A 70 -8.36 -4.63 -10.03
CA MET A 70 -6.99 -4.96 -9.63
C MET A 70 -6.01 -3.87 -10.07
N GLY A 71 -6.13 -3.40 -11.33
CA GLY A 71 -5.34 -2.29 -11.85
C GLY A 71 -5.51 -1.02 -11.03
N SER A 72 -6.75 -0.63 -10.73
CA SER A 72 -7.06 0.52 -9.88
C SER A 72 -6.47 0.37 -8.48
N THR A 73 -6.55 -0.82 -7.87
CA THR A 73 -5.99 -1.09 -6.53
C THR A 73 -4.48 -0.86 -6.50
N PHE A 74 -3.75 -1.37 -7.51
CA PHE A 74 -2.30 -1.17 -7.60
C PHE A 74 -1.91 0.28 -7.93
N LEU A 75 -2.68 0.99 -8.76
CA LEU A 75 -2.47 2.43 -8.98
C LEU A 75 -2.70 3.24 -7.70
N LEU A 76 -3.76 2.92 -6.96
CA LEU A 76 -4.05 3.53 -5.66
C LEU A 76 -2.98 3.20 -4.61
N SER A 77 -2.27 2.06 -4.73
CA SER A 77 -1.12 1.76 -3.89
C SER A 77 0.03 2.74 -4.06
N ILE A 78 0.27 3.23 -5.29
CA ILE A 78 1.27 4.27 -5.53
C ILE A 78 0.86 5.56 -4.82
N LEU A 79 -0.43 5.93 -4.93
CA LEU A 79 -0.99 7.10 -4.24
C LEU A 79 -0.95 6.95 -2.71
N GLY A 80 -1.26 5.76 -2.19
CA GLY A 80 -1.17 5.44 -0.77
C GLY A 80 0.24 5.61 -0.21
N GLY A 81 1.24 5.10 -0.95
CA GLY A 81 2.66 5.30 -0.64
C GLY A 81 3.02 6.79 -0.60
N PHE A 82 2.64 7.53 -1.65
CA PHE A 82 2.86 8.98 -1.74
C PHE A 82 2.27 9.75 -0.55
N ILE A 83 1.02 9.45 -0.17
CA ILE A 83 0.35 10.07 0.98
C ILE A 83 1.10 9.75 2.28
N SER A 84 1.55 8.50 2.42
CA SER A 84 2.27 8.01 3.61
C SER A 84 3.69 8.59 3.78
N ASP A 85 4.29 9.02 2.67
CA ASP A 85 5.62 9.61 2.69
C ASP A 85 5.56 11.14 2.84
N THR A 86 4.47 11.77 2.37
CA THR A 86 4.37 13.24 2.27
C THR A 86 3.53 13.88 3.38
N TYR A 87 2.37 13.31 3.71
CA TYR A 87 1.37 14.01 4.53
C TYR A 87 1.10 13.33 5.88
N ILE A 88 1.01 11.99 5.89
CA ILE A 88 0.57 11.21 7.05
C ILE A 88 1.62 10.14 7.33
N ASN A 89 1.95 9.85 8.59
CA ASN A 89 2.90 8.76 8.87
C ASN A 89 2.33 7.39 8.43
N ARG A 90 3.20 6.50 7.98
CA ARG A 90 2.83 5.20 7.39
C ARG A 90 1.92 4.33 8.26
N TYR A 91 2.09 4.35 9.58
CA TYR A 91 1.21 3.63 10.51
C TYR A 91 -0.23 4.17 10.50
N HIS A 92 -0.39 5.50 10.55
CA HIS A 92 -1.72 6.11 10.50
C HIS A 92 -2.34 5.95 9.11
N THR A 93 -1.55 5.99 8.04
CA THR A 93 -2.04 5.68 6.69
C THR A 93 -2.68 4.30 6.63
N VAL A 94 -1.99 3.25 7.10
CA VAL A 94 -2.54 1.89 7.14
C VAL A 94 -3.85 1.83 7.93
N LEU A 95 -3.93 2.50 9.09
CA LEU A 95 -5.16 2.51 9.91
C LEU A 95 -6.30 3.38 9.36
N ILE A 96 -6.00 4.39 8.53
CA ILE A 96 -7.02 5.21 7.88
C ILE A 96 -7.62 4.48 6.68
N PHE A 97 -6.79 3.77 5.91
CA PHE A 97 -7.24 3.02 4.73
C PHE A 97 -7.88 1.67 5.10
N GLY A 98 -7.46 1.03 6.19
CA GLY A 98 -8.01 -0.27 6.62
C GLY A 98 -9.55 -0.31 6.80
N PRO A 99 -10.19 0.70 7.42
CA PRO A 99 -11.65 0.77 7.52
C PRO A 99 -12.37 0.76 6.16
N PHE A 100 -11.79 1.36 5.11
CA PHE A 100 -12.39 1.29 3.76
C PHE A 100 -12.34 -0.12 3.19
N GLU A 101 -11.26 -0.85 3.45
CA GLU A 101 -11.13 -2.25 3.06
C GLU A 101 -12.14 -3.14 3.83
N ILE A 102 -12.24 -2.97 5.15
CA ILE A 102 -13.24 -3.68 5.98
C ILE A 102 -14.66 -3.35 5.51
N LEU A 103 -14.95 -2.08 5.19
CA LEU A 103 -16.24 -1.66 4.67
C LEU A 103 -16.53 -2.33 3.32
N ALA A 104 -15.56 -2.45 2.44
CA ALA A 104 -15.72 -3.14 1.17
C ALA A 104 -16.11 -4.61 1.36
N PHE A 105 -15.40 -5.32 2.24
CA PHE A 105 -15.71 -6.69 2.61
C PHE A 105 -17.10 -6.81 3.26
N ALA A 106 -17.51 -5.84 4.08
CA ALA A 106 -18.83 -5.82 4.69
C ALA A 106 -19.94 -5.63 3.64
N LEU A 107 -19.78 -4.66 2.74
CA LEU A 107 -20.74 -4.37 1.67
C LEU A 107 -20.93 -5.57 0.74
N ILE A 108 -19.84 -6.20 0.30
CA ILE A 108 -19.93 -7.36 -0.60
C ILE A 108 -20.50 -8.59 0.12
N THR A 109 -20.19 -8.77 1.40
CA THR A 109 -20.76 -9.86 2.22
C THR A 109 -22.27 -9.69 2.38
N ILE A 110 -22.73 -8.47 2.68
CA ILE A 110 -24.15 -8.14 2.81
C ILE A 110 -24.86 -8.37 1.46
N GLN A 111 -24.28 -7.90 0.36
CA GLN A 111 -24.84 -8.10 -0.98
C GLN A 111 -24.90 -9.58 -1.38
N ALA A 112 -23.90 -10.38 -1.00
CA ALA A 112 -23.89 -11.82 -1.24
C ALA A 112 -24.87 -12.59 -0.35
N HIS A 113 -25.24 -12.05 0.82
CA HIS A 113 -26.14 -12.70 1.77
C HIS A 113 -27.62 -12.50 1.41
N TYR A 114 -28.00 -11.27 1.09
CA TYR A 114 -29.39 -10.93 0.77
C TYR A 114 -29.68 -11.08 -0.71
N LYS A 115 -30.51 -12.07 -1.08
CA LYS A 115 -30.98 -12.25 -2.47
C LYS A 115 -31.67 -11.00 -3.03
N SER A 116 -32.32 -10.20 -2.18
CA SER A 116 -32.94 -8.93 -2.57
C SER A 116 -31.94 -7.89 -3.10
N LEU A 117 -30.66 -8.00 -2.74
CA LEU A 117 -29.56 -7.13 -3.21
C LEU A 117 -28.81 -7.71 -4.42
N GLN A 118 -29.16 -8.94 -4.82
CA GLN A 118 -28.64 -9.59 -6.03
C GLN A 118 -29.57 -9.28 -7.20
N PRO A 119 -29.03 -9.07 -8.41
CA PRO A 119 -29.85 -8.76 -9.56
C PRO A 119 -30.56 -10.04 -10.05
N GLU A 120 -31.84 -9.94 -10.41
CA GLU A 120 -32.60 -11.05 -11.00
C GLU A 120 -32.54 -10.88 -12.52
N CYS A 121 -31.72 -11.68 -13.17
CA CYS A 121 -31.33 -11.43 -14.55
C CYS A 121 -31.59 -12.61 -15.44
N VAL A 122 -32.32 -12.35 -16.52
CA VAL A 122 -32.50 -13.28 -17.64
C VAL A 122 -31.48 -13.00 -18.75
N VAL A 123 -30.98 -11.76 -18.84
CA VAL A 123 -29.98 -11.31 -19.82
C VAL A 123 -28.69 -10.83 -19.14
N PRO A 124 -27.52 -10.94 -19.79
CA PRO A 124 -26.27 -10.42 -19.25
C PRO A 124 -26.29 -8.89 -19.04
N ASN A 125 -25.50 -8.39 -18.09
CA ASN A 125 -25.30 -6.95 -17.81
C ASN A 125 -26.56 -6.20 -17.38
N CYS A 126 -27.27 -6.80 -16.45
CA CYS A 126 -28.58 -6.40 -15.94
C CYS A 126 -28.56 -5.61 -14.61
N ILE A 127 -27.39 -5.45 -13.99
CA ILE A 127 -27.28 -4.82 -12.67
C ILE A 127 -27.68 -3.34 -12.76
N SER A 128 -28.67 -2.93 -11.98
CA SER A 128 -29.22 -1.58 -12.04
C SER A 128 -29.69 -1.06 -10.68
N GLY A 129 -29.86 0.26 -10.58
CA GLY A 129 -30.34 0.95 -9.39
C GLY A 129 -29.44 0.76 -8.17
N TRP A 130 -30.06 0.59 -6.99
CA TRP A 130 -29.34 0.47 -5.72
C TRP A 130 -28.39 -0.73 -5.64
N LYS A 131 -28.69 -1.83 -6.34
CA LYS A 131 -27.83 -3.03 -6.38
C LYS A 131 -26.48 -2.72 -7.03
N ALA A 132 -26.51 -1.94 -8.12
CA ALA A 132 -25.30 -1.47 -8.80
C ALA A 132 -24.50 -0.51 -7.91
N VAL A 133 -25.17 0.41 -7.23
CA VAL A 133 -24.50 1.35 -6.29
C VAL A 133 -23.79 0.58 -5.19
N PHE A 134 -24.45 -0.38 -4.54
CA PHE A 134 -23.82 -1.23 -3.51
C PHE A 134 -22.59 -1.97 -4.04
N PHE A 135 -22.73 -2.56 -5.23
CA PHE A 135 -21.67 -3.33 -5.86
C PHE A 135 -20.45 -2.44 -6.18
N TYR A 136 -20.62 -1.38 -6.98
CA TYR A 136 -19.51 -0.51 -7.36
C TYR A 136 -18.93 0.27 -6.17
N ALA A 137 -19.74 0.64 -5.17
CA ALA A 137 -19.23 1.24 -3.94
C ALA A 137 -18.31 0.26 -3.19
N SER A 138 -18.66 -1.02 -3.12
CA SER A 138 -17.80 -2.03 -2.50
C SER A 138 -16.46 -2.17 -3.24
N LEU A 139 -16.49 -2.16 -4.59
CA LEU A 139 -15.29 -2.24 -5.42
C LEU A 139 -14.38 -1.02 -5.24
N CYS A 140 -14.96 0.19 -5.25
CA CYS A 140 -14.21 1.43 -5.01
C CYS A 140 -13.61 1.48 -3.60
N CYS A 141 -14.37 1.07 -2.57
CA CYS A 141 -13.86 0.99 -1.20
C CYS A 141 -12.72 -0.04 -1.09
N PHE A 142 -12.82 -1.18 -1.77
CA PHE A 142 -11.78 -2.20 -1.79
C PHE A 142 -10.49 -1.66 -2.41
N ALA A 143 -10.60 -1.06 -3.60
CA ALA A 143 -9.46 -0.51 -4.32
C ALA A 143 -8.76 0.60 -3.52
N LEU A 144 -9.55 1.48 -2.88
CA LEU A 144 -9.02 2.55 -2.03
C LEU A 144 -8.34 1.99 -0.77
N GLY A 145 -9.02 1.09 -0.06
CA GLY A 145 -8.53 0.53 1.21
C GLY A 145 -7.30 -0.35 1.02
N SER A 146 -7.43 -1.43 0.24
CA SER A 146 -6.33 -2.38 0.00
C SER A 146 -5.16 -1.68 -0.72
N GLY A 147 -5.44 -0.78 -1.66
CA GLY A 147 -4.41 0.03 -2.31
C GLY A 147 -3.63 0.87 -1.30
N GLY A 148 -4.31 1.69 -0.48
CA GLY A 148 -3.66 2.53 0.52
C GLY A 148 -2.81 1.75 1.53
N VAL A 149 -3.31 0.60 1.99
CA VAL A 149 -2.60 -0.29 2.92
C VAL A 149 -1.34 -0.87 2.27
N ARG A 150 -1.44 -1.37 1.04
CA ARG A 150 -0.31 -1.94 0.28
C ARG A 150 0.76 -0.91 -0.04
N GLY A 151 0.37 0.35 -0.21
CA GLY A 151 1.31 1.46 -0.44
C GLY A 151 2.19 1.80 0.77
N ALA A 152 1.66 1.66 1.99
CA ALA A 152 2.32 2.13 3.21
C ALA A 152 2.90 1.00 4.08
N LEU A 153 2.27 -0.18 4.11
CA LEU A 153 2.60 -1.26 5.04
C LEU A 153 4.00 -1.87 4.85
N PRO A 154 4.46 -2.21 3.61
CA PRO A 154 5.80 -2.76 3.42
C PRO A 154 6.89 -1.79 3.88
N ALA A 155 6.70 -0.50 3.58
CA ALA A 155 7.61 0.58 3.91
C ALA A 155 7.67 0.81 5.43
N LEU A 156 6.51 0.76 6.12
CA LEU A 156 6.47 0.82 7.59
C LEU A 156 7.28 -0.31 8.24
N GLY A 157 7.25 -1.52 7.68
CA GLY A 157 8.03 -2.61 8.24
C GLY A 157 9.52 -2.51 7.93
N ALA A 158 9.90 -1.92 6.80
CA ALA A 158 11.29 -1.56 6.53
C ALA A 158 11.81 -0.53 7.55
N ASP A 159 10.98 0.43 7.97
CA ASP A 159 11.34 1.45 8.97
C ASP A 159 11.65 0.88 10.37
N GLN A 160 11.35 -0.39 10.60
CA GLN A 160 11.65 -1.07 11.86
C GLN A 160 13.13 -1.46 11.99
N PHE A 161 13.92 -1.32 10.92
CA PHE A 161 15.35 -1.62 10.89
C PHE A 161 16.15 -0.37 10.49
N ASP A 162 17.19 -0.06 11.25
CA ASP A 162 18.12 1.01 10.96
C ASP A 162 19.15 0.56 9.91
N GLN A 163 19.21 1.26 8.79
CA GLN A 163 20.19 0.94 7.73
C GLN A 163 21.61 1.42 8.09
N LYS A 164 21.75 2.32 9.08
CA LYS A 164 23.06 2.80 9.55
C LYS A 164 23.77 1.76 10.43
N ASP A 165 23.03 0.81 11.02
CA ASP A 165 23.61 -0.34 11.72
C ASP A 165 23.79 -1.53 10.75
N PRO A 166 25.02 -2.02 10.51
CA PRO A 166 25.28 -3.13 9.60
C PRO A 166 24.56 -4.43 9.98
N LYS A 167 24.24 -4.65 11.27
CA LYS A 167 23.47 -5.81 11.71
C LYS A 167 22.00 -5.70 11.31
N GLU A 168 21.40 -4.53 11.50
CA GLU A 168 19.99 -4.28 11.16
C GLU A 168 19.81 -4.16 9.63
N ALA A 169 20.77 -3.60 8.91
CA ALA A 169 20.79 -3.58 7.44
C ALA A 169 20.74 -5.00 6.85
N LYS A 170 21.51 -5.95 7.41
CA LYS A 170 21.44 -7.37 7.01
C LYS A 170 20.11 -8.03 7.40
N ALA A 171 19.52 -7.62 8.52
CA ALA A 171 18.22 -8.12 8.98
C ALA A 171 17.05 -7.69 8.08
N LEU A 172 17.18 -6.56 7.36
CA LEU A 172 16.16 -6.05 6.44
C LEU A 172 15.84 -7.06 5.32
N GLY A 173 16.85 -7.73 4.75
CA GLY A 173 16.63 -8.78 3.75
C GLY A 173 15.82 -9.96 4.32
N ARG A 174 16.10 -10.36 5.57
CA ARG A 174 15.32 -11.38 6.27
C ARG A 174 13.88 -10.91 6.53
N TYR A 175 13.68 -9.63 6.83
CA TYR A 175 12.34 -9.08 6.97
C TYR A 175 11.51 -9.25 5.70
N PHE A 176 12.03 -8.87 4.53
CA PHE A 176 11.30 -9.02 3.27
C PHE A 176 11.02 -10.49 2.94
N ASN A 177 11.97 -11.39 3.19
CA ASN A 177 11.73 -12.83 3.02
C ASN A 177 10.58 -13.33 3.91
N LEU A 178 10.48 -12.85 5.15
CA LEU A 178 9.40 -13.21 6.07
C LEU A 178 8.07 -12.56 5.69
N VAL A 179 8.07 -11.34 5.16
CA VAL A 179 6.85 -10.72 4.57
C VAL A 179 6.33 -11.59 3.43
N LEU A 180 7.19 -11.95 2.48
CA LEU A 180 6.82 -12.80 1.35
C LEU A 180 6.28 -14.15 1.81
N LEU A 181 6.95 -14.79 2.78
CA LEU A 181 6.48 -16.04 3.37
C LEU A 181 5.10 -15.89 4.00
N SER A 182 4.88 -14.86 4.81
CA SER A 182 3.57 -14.58 5.43
C SER A 182 2.48 -14.38 4.38
N SER A 183 2.77 -13.58 3.36
CA SER A 183 1.84 -13.32 2.25
C SER A 183 1.50 -14.59 1.47
N VAL A 184 2.49 -15.45 1.19
CA VAL A 184 2.26 -16.72 0.48
C VAL A 184 1.42 -17.68 1.32
N ILE A 185 1.69 -17.80 2.62
CA ILE A 185 0.89 -18.64 3.53
C ILE A 185 -0.56 -18.15 3.57
N GLY A 186 -0.76 -16.84 3.76
CA GLY A 186 -2.09 -16.22 3.73
C GLY A 186 -2.81 -16.45 2.41
N GLY A 187 -2.14 -16.17 1.30
CA GLY A 187 -2.69 -16.36 -0.06
C GLY A 187 -3.03 -17.82 -0.36
N ALA A 188 -2.18 -18.77 0.08
CA ALA A 188 -2.44 -20.20 -0.06
C ALA A 188 -3.70 -20.63 0.70
N PHE A 189 -3.90 -20.14 1.92
CA PHE A 189 -5.13 -20.38 2.67
C PHE A 189 -6.34 -19.72 2.00
N GLY A 190 -6.18 -18.51 1.46
CA GLY A 190 -7.21 -17.79 0.71
C GLY A 190 -7.69 -18.57 -0.51
N VAL A 191 -6.77 -18.99 -1.39
CA VAL A 191 -7.12 -19.69 -2.64
C VAL A 191 -7.63 -21.12 -2.41
N THR A 192 -7.24 -21.78 -1.32
CA THR A 192 -7.69 -23.14 -1.03
C THR A 192 -8.97 -23.14 -0.20
N PHE A 193 -8.88 -22.71 1.06
CA PHE A 193 -9.96 -22.82 2.02
C PHE A 193 -11.07 -21.79 1.76
N VAL A 194 -10.72 -20.51 1.62
CA VAL A 194 -11.74 -19.46 1.51
C VAL A 194 -12.48 -19.57 0.18
N VAL A 195 -11.78 -19.76 -0.94
CA VAL A 195 -12.41 -20.00 -2.26
C VAL A 195 -13.26 -21.27 -2.26
N TYR A 196 -12.82 -22.35 -1.61
CA TYR A 196 -13.65 -23.55 -1.45
C TYR A 196 -14.96 -23.22 -0.74
N VAL A 197 -14.93 -22.47 0.37
CA VAL A 197 -16.14 -22.06 1.09
C VAL A 197 -17.02 -21.16 0.23
N SER A 198 -16.44 -20.17 -0.46
CA SER A 198 -17.16 -19.26 -1.36
C SER A 198 -17.93 -20.00 -2.45
N THR A 199 -17.27 -20.95 -3.12
CA THR A 199 -17.80 -21.61 -4.32
C THR A 199 -18.69 -22.81 -4.02
N THR A 200 -18.42 -23.57 -2.95
CA THR A 200 -19.15 -24.81 -2.65
C THR A 200 -20.22 -24.66 -1.58
N LYS A 201 -20.04 -23.76 -0.61
CA LYS A 201 -20.99 -23.59 0.51
C LYS A 201 -21.91 -22.39 0.30
N ALA A 202 -21.33 -21.20 0.18
CA ALA A 202 -22.03 -19.96 -0.16
C ALA A 202 -21.03 -18.80 -0.27
N TRP A 203 -21.25 -17.91 -1.24
CA TRP A 203 -20.42 -16.73 -1.49
C TRP A 203 -20.25 -15.85 -0.25
N TRP A 204 -21.35 -15.53 0.43
CA TRP A 204 -21.32 -14.67 1.61
C TRP A 204 -20.51 -15.25 2.76
N LYS A 205 -20.43 -16.59 2.89
CA LYS A 205 -19.63 -17.23 3.95
C LYS A 205 -18.14 -17.04 3.70
N GLY A 206 -17.69 -17.19 2.46
CA GLY A 206 -16.31 -16.94 2.09
C GLY A 206 -15.93 -15.47 2.24
N PHE A 207 -16.78 -14.56 1.78
CA PHE A 207 -16.56 -13.12 1.97
C PHE A 207 -16.57 -12.70 3.44
N LEU A 208 -17.41 -13.32 4.27
CA LEU A 208 -17.43 -13.12 5.72
C LEU A 208 -16.13 -13.60 6.38
N ILE A 209 -15.56 -14.72 5.95
CA ILE A 209 -14.27 -15.20 6.45
C ILE A 209 -13.17 -14.19 6.13
N SER A 210 -13.14 -13.64 4.90
CA SER A 210 -12.21 -12.57 4.55
C SER A 210 -12.44 -11.30 5.38
N LEU A 211 -13.70 -10.89 5.57
CA LEU A 211 -14.07 -9.74 6.41
C LEU A 211 -13.51 -9.88 7.83
N VAL A 212 -13.81 -11.01 8.49
CA VAL A 212 -13.37 -11.27 9.86
C VAL A 212 -11.86 -11.39 9.94
N GLY A 213 -11.23 -12.10 9.00
CA GLY A 213 -9.78 -12.26 8.93
C GLY A 213 -9.06 -10.92 8.80
N THR A 214 -9.47 -10.09 7.84
CA THR A 214 -8.89 -8.76 7.62
C THR A 214 -9.13 -7.84 8.83
N ALA A 215 -10.33 -7.83 9.40
CA ALA A 215 -10.63 -7.04 10.61
C ALA A 215 -9.75 -7.45 11.80
N LEU A 216 -9.58 -8.75 12.04
CA LEU A 216 -8.67 -9.26 13.07
C LEU A 216 -7.22 -8.87 12.79
N GLY A 217 -6.80 -8.85 11.51
CA GLY A 217 -5.48 -8.38 11.09
C GLY A 217 -5.24 -6.91 11.46
N PHE A 218 -6.20 -6.04 11.17
CA PHE A 218 -6.10 -4.61 11.54
C PHE A 218 -6.11 -4.40 13.06
N ILE A 219 -6.94 -5.14 13.80
CA ILE A 219 -6.97 -5.10 15.26
C ILE A 219 -5.61 -5.53 15.83
N PHE A 220 -5.08 -6.66 15.36
CA PHE A 220 -3.77 -7.16 15.76
C PHE A 220 -2.66 -6.15 15.45
N PHE A 221 -2.67 -5.56 14.26
CA PHE A 221 -1.73 -4.52 13.86
C PHE A 221 -1.83 -3.27 14.75
N ALA A 222 -3.04 -2.83 15.12
CA ALA A 222 -3.24 -1.67 15.97
C ALA A 222 -2.63 -1.87 17.38
N PHE A 223 -2.68 -3.09 17.93
CA PHE A 223 -1.98 -3.43 19.18
C PHE A 223 -0.45 -3.39 19.07
N GLY A 224 0.09 -3.36 17.85
CA GLY A 224 1.52 -3.23 17.59
C GLY A 224 2.10 -1.84 17.84
N LYS A 225 1.26 -0.78 17.95
CA LYS A 225 1.68 0.62 18.12
C LYS A 225 2.81 0.87 19.13
N PRO A 226 2.79 0.33 20.37
CA PRO A 226 3.85 0.58 21.35
C PRO A 226 5.20 -0.02 20.94
N PHE A 227 5.22 -1.07 20.12
CA PHE A 227 6.42 -1.77 19.68
C PHE A 227 7.03 -1.16 18.40
N LEU A 228 6.21 -0.49 17.58
CA LEU A 228 6.62 0.07 16.30
C LEU A 228 7.47 1.34 16.45
N ARG A 229 8.54 1.43 15.66
CA ARG A 229 9.29 2.65 15.39
C ARG A 229 8.51 3.45 14.34
N LEU A 230 7.96 4.60 14.75
CA LEU A 230 7.19 5.48 13.88
C LEU A 230 8.09 6.62 13.39
N GLN A 231 8.36 6.62 12.09
CA GLN A 231 9.09 7.71 11.44
C GLN A 231 8.14 8.86 11.08
N ARG A 232 8.67 10.08 11.05
CA ARG A 232 7.94 11.24 10.54
C ARG A 232 7.96 11.22 9.01
N PRO A 233 6.92 11.72 8.33
CA PRO A 233 6.94 11.90 6.88
C PRO A 233 8.18 12.72 6.48
N ALA A 234 9.00 12.18 5.57
CA ALA A 234 10.25 12.79 5.11
C ALA A 234 10.14 13.34 3.67
N GLY A 235 8.92 13.39 3.12
CA GLY A 235 8.63 13.75 1.74
C GLY A 235 8.73 12.56 0.79
N SER A 236 7.91 12.55 -0.27
CA SER A 236 7.96 11.47 -1.27
C SER A 236 9.02 11.71 -2.33
N PRO A 237 9.80 10.69 -2.73
CA PRO A 237 10.67 10.74 -3.91
C PRO A 237 9.92 11.12 -5.20
N LEU A 238 8.62 10.79 -5.30
CA LEU A 238 7.79 11.17 -6.44
C LEU A 238 7.69 12.70 -6.57
N THR A 239 7.60 13.43 -5.46
CA THR A 239 7.59 14.90 -5.50
C THR A 239 8.85 15.44 -6.15
N ARG A 240 10.02 14.86 -5.83
CA ARG A 240 11.30 15.26 -6.44
C ARG A 240 11.31 14.94 -7.94
N ILE A 241 10.81 13.78 -8.35
CA ILE A 241 10.71 13.41 -9.77
C ILE A 241 9.78 14.39 -10.52
N PHE A 242 8.61 14.70 -9.97
CA PHE A 242 7.69 15.66 -10.59
C PHE A 242 8.27 17.07 -10.64
N GLN A 243 8.95 17.52 -9.59
CA GLN A 243 9.68 18.79 -9.59
C GLN A 243 10.70 18.83 -10.72
N VAL A 244 11.51 17.79 -10.86
CA VAL A 244 12.50 17.68 -11.94
C VAL A 244 11.84 17.75 -13.31
N ILE A 245 10.76 17.00 -13.56
CA ILE A 245 10.03 17.03 -14.84
C ILE A 245 9.46 18.42 -15.13
N VAL A 246 8.80 19.04 -14.15
CA VAL A 246 8.20 20.37 -14.29
C VAL A 246 9.28 21.43 -14.55
N VAL A 247 10.38 21.39 -13.80
CA VAL A 247 11.53 22.29 -13.99
C VAL A 247 12.15 22.10 -15.36
N THR A 248 12.29 20.85 -15.84
CA THR A 248 12.83 20.55 -17.17
C THR A 248 11.95 21.13 -18.28
N ILE A 249 10.63 20.94 -18.19
CA ILE A 249 9.68 21.46 -19.18
C ILE A 249 9.69 22.99 -19.17
N LYS A 250 9.70 23.60 -17.97
CA LYS A 250 9.71 25.06 -17.80
C LYS A 250 11.00 25.68 -18.32
N ASN A 251 12.13 25.05 -18.06
CA ASN A 251 13.45 25.55 -18.43
C ASN A 251 13.85 25.17 -19.85
N ARG A 252 13.08 24.34 -20.57
CA ARG A 252 13.43 23.78 -21.90
C ARG A 252 13.89 24.81 -22.95
N ASN A 253 13.49 26.07 -22.82
CA ASN A 253 13.85 27.16 -23.72
C ASN A 253 15.02 28.03 -23.24
N LEU A 254 15.62 27.72 -22.08
CA LEU A 254 16.80 28.39 -21.56
C LEU A 254 18.06 27.82 -22.21
N GLN A 255 19.03 28.69 -22.47
CA GLN A 255 20.34 28.28 -22.96
C GLN A 255 21.09 27.56 -21.82
N ILE A 256 21.72 26.44 -22.15
CA ILE A 256 22.49 25.62 -21.19
C ILE A 256 23.71 26.45 -20.74
N PRO A 257 23.89 26.72 -19.44
CA PRO A 257 25.09 27.39 -18.93
C PRO A 257 26.35 26.55 -19.24
N GLU A 258 27.44 27.21 -19.62
CA GLU A 258 28.70 26.54 -19.99
C GLU A 258 29.46 26.00 -18.75
N ASN A 259 29.06 26.42 -17.55
CA ASN A 259 29.74 26.14 -16.28
C ASN A 259 28.93 25.18 -15.41
N SER A 260 29.56 24.09 -14.94
CA SER A 260 28.90 23.02 -14.16
C SER A 260 28.52 23.41 -12.74
N ASP A 261 28.92 24.59 -12.28
CA ASP A 261 28.78 25.06 -10.89
C ASP A 261 27.54 25.97 -10.70
N GLU A 262 26.89 26.41 -11.78
CA GLU A 262 25.63 27.18 -11.74
C GLU A 262 24.39 26.28 -11.63
N LEU A 263 24.66 24.99 -11.50
CA LEU A 263 23.71 23.92 -11.64
C LEU A 263 23.12 23.57 -10.24
N TYR A 264 21.79 23.74 -10.09
CA TYR A 264 20.82 23.06 -9.19
C TYR A 264 21.31 22.11 -8.08
N GLU A 265 22.23 22.46 -7.17
CA GLU A 265 22.64 21.51 -6.12
C GLU A 265 21.71 21.56 -4.89
N ILE A 266 21.24 20.38 -4.46
CA ILE A 266 20.51 20.25 -3.19
C ILE A 266 21.49 20.59 -2.07
N ASN A 267 21.27 21.74 -1.44
CA ASN A 267 22.08 22.25 -0.33
C ASN A 267 22.21 21.19 0.78
N GLU A 268 23.42 20.99 1.31
CA GLU A 268 23.80 19.91 2.27
C GLU A 268 22.95 19.86 3.56
N LYS A 269 22.07 20.84 3.80
CA LYS A 269 21.18 20.90 4.96
C LYS A 269 19.89 20.09 4.82
N GLU A 270 19.54 19.60 3.63
CA GLU A 270 18.29 18.83 3.38
C GLU A 270 18.50 17.37 2.94
N SER A 271 19.74 16.92 2.74
CA SER A 271 20.05 15.52 2.43
C SER A 271 20.38 14.75 3.71
N ASP A 272 19.58 13.73 4.01
CA ASP A 272 20.00 12.67 4.92
C ASP A 272 21.34 12.12 4.40
N SER A 273 22.33 12.00 5.28
CA SER A 273 23.76 11.77 4.99
C SER A 273 24.06 10.40 4.35
N SER A 274 23.09 9.77 3.71
CA SER A 274 23.08 8.40 3.19
C SER A 274 22.90 8.30 1.68
N GLN A 275 22.82 9.42 0.94
CA GLN A 275 22.78 9.38 -0.53
C GLN A 275 24.19 9.56 -1.12
N GLN A 276 24.76 8.49 -1.69
CA GLN A 276 26.00 8.58 -2.48
C GLN A 276 25.77 9.48 -3.70
N LYS A 277 26.62 10.51 -3.86
CA LYS A 277 26.66 11.35 -5.06
C LYS A 277 27.04 10.48 -6.27
N LEU A 278 26.17 10.41 -7.27
CA LEU A 278 26.48 9.76 -8.54
C LEU A 278 27.40 10.66 -9.37
N ALA A 279 28.46 10.09 -9.94
CA ALA A 279 29.38 10.82 -10.81
C ALA A 279 28.68 11.24 -12.11
N HIS A 280 28.90 12.49 -12.50
CA HIS A 280 28.24 13.11 -13.63
C HIS A 280 28.64 12.43 -14.96
N THR A 281 27.65 11.93 -15.71
CA THR A 281 27.89 11.13 -16.93
C THR A 281 27.28 11.79 -18.17
N LYS A 282 28.09 11.95 -19.24
CA LYS A 282 27.75 12.68 -20.48
C LYS A 282 26.60 12.09 -21.31
N GLN A 283 26.03 10.94 -20.93
CA GLN A 283 25.02 10.21 -21.72
C GLN A 283 23.61 10.84 -21.69
N PHE A 284 23.29 11.69 -20.71
CA PHE A 284 21.94 12.23 -20.54
C PHE A 284 21.82 13.72 -20.86
N ARG A 285 22.42 14.21 -21.96
CA ARG A 285 22.41 15.64 -22.37
C ARG A 285 21.04 16.34 -22.33
N LEU A 286 19.93 15.61 -22.52
CA LEU A 286 18.58 16.18 -22.43
C LEU A 286 18.10 16.44 -20.99
N CYS A 287 18.71 15.78 -19.99
CA CYS A 287 18.47 16.02 -18.57
C CYS A 287 19.38 17.13 -17.99
N TYR A 288 20.29 17.70 -18.78
CA TYR A 288 21.20 18.79 -18.35
C TYR A 288 20.52 20.15 -18.26
N LEU A 289 19.25 20.24 -18.67
CA LEU A 289 18.37 21.35 -18.31
C LEU A 289 17.94 21.32 -16.83
N ILE A 290 18.47 20.33 -16.10
CA ILE A 290 18.29 20.10 -14.68
C ILE A 290 19.68 20.01 -14.03
N LEU A 291 20.54 20.99 -14.22
CA LEU A 291 20.72 21.72 -12.99
C LEU A 291 20.77 23.23 -13.30
#